data_AF-A0AAP0X6X4-F1
#
_entry.id   AF-A0AAP0X6X4-F1
#
_cell.length_a   1.000
_cell.length_b   1.000
_cell.length_c   1.000
_cell.angle_alpha   90.00
_cell.angle_beta   90.00
_cell.angle_gamma   90.00
#
_symmetry.space_group_name_H-M   'P 1'
#
loop_
_entity.id
_entity.type
_entity.pdbx_description
1 polymer ?
#
loop_
_entity_poly.entity_id
_entity_poly.type
_entity_poly.pdbx_seq_one_letter_code
_entity_poly.pdbx_strand_id
1 'polypeptide(L)'
;MQAKRVISDLFTLCPNAKIATEVATEEIEKLIKTLGLQRKRAVMLQRFSQEYLEEGWSHVTQLHGVGKYAADAYAIFCTGKWDRVRPTDHMLNKYWDFLCNTNKSSQ
;
A
#
# COMPACT_ATOMS: atom_id res chain seq x y z
N MET A 1 -17.15 2.82 6.47
CA MET A 1 -15.85 3.26 5.92
C MET A 1 -15.94 3.31 4.40
N GLN A 2 -15.95 4.51 3.83
CA GLN A 2 -16.08 4.73 2.39
C GLN A 2 -14.94 4.08 1.59
N ALA A 3 -13.70 4.14 2.11
CA ALA A 3 -12.53 3.53 1.51
C ALA A 3 -12.65 2.00 1.32
N LYS A 4 -13.29 1.29 2.25
CA LYS A 4 -13.42 -0.19 2.17
C LYS A 4 -14.20 -0.64 0.94
N ARG A 5 -15.28 0.07 0.60
CA ARG A 5 -16.08 -0.22 -0.60
C ARG A 5 -15.29 0.08 -1.87
N VAL A 6 -14.70 1.29 -1.94
CA VAL A 6 -13.90 1.71 -3.09
C VAL A 6 -12.69 0.80 -3.33
N ILE A 7 -12.03 0.30 -2.28
CA ILE A 7 -10.93 -0.67 -2.41
C ILE A 7 -11.41 -1.98 -3.07
N SER A 8 -12.58 -2.48 -2.66
CA SER A 8 -13.16 -3.69 -3.27
C SER A 8 -13.42 -3.50 -4.76
N ASP A 9 -14.03 -2.37 -5.13
CA ASP A 9 -14.33 -2.06 -6.53
C ASP A 9 -13.04 -1.84 -7.33
N LEU A 10 -12.03 -1.21 -6.72
CA LEU A 10 -10.72 -1.00 -7.32
C LEU A 10 -10.01 -2.33 -7.62
N PHE A 11 -10.09 -3.32 -6.73
CA PHE A 11 -9.51 -4.65 -6.98
C PHE A 11 -10.29 -5.45 -8.02
N THR A 12 -11.59 -5.19 -8.19
CA THR A 12 -12.35 -5.73 -9.33
C THR A 12 -11.89 -5.12 -10.66
N LEU A 13 -11.68 -3.80 -10.69
CA LEU A 13 -11.22 -3.09 -11.89
C LEU A 13 -9.74 -3.40 -12.22
N CYS A 14 -8.90 -3.47 -11.21
CA CYS A 14 -7.45 -3.65 -11.28
C CYS A 14 -7.04 -4.86 -10.43
N PRO A 15 -7.28 -6.10 -10.89
CA PRO A 15 -7.04 -7.32 -10.11
C PRO A 15 -5.56 -7.63 -9.87
N ASN A 16 -4.66 -7.01 -10.64
CA ASN A 16 -3.22 -7.12 -10.45
C ASN A 16 -2.51 -5.87 -11.00
N ALA A 17 -1.21 -5.73 -10.69
CA ALA A 17 -0.40 -4.60 -11.11
C ALA A 17 -0.37 -4.42 -12.64
N LYS A 18 -0.34 -5.51 -13.42
CA LYS A 18 -0.32 -5.43 -14.89
C LYS A 18 -1.59 -4.78 -15.42
N ILE A 19 -2.75 -5.28 -15.01
CA ILE A 19 -4.04 -4.68 -15.41
C ILE A 19 -4.14 -3.23 -14.94
N ALA A 20 -3.62 -2.90 -13.75
CA ALA A 20 -3.59 -1.52 -13.28
C ALA A 20 -2.80 -0.58 -14.20
N THR A 21 -1.80 -1.07 -14.94
CA THR A 21 -1.07 -0.26 -15.96
C THR A 21 -1.85 -0.09 -17.27
N GLU A 22 -2.79 -0.98 -17.57
CA GLU A 22 -3.52 -1.04 -18.84
C GLU A 22 -4.89 -0.34 -18.78
N VAL A 23 -5.53 -0.33 -17.60
CA VAL A 23 -6.82 0.37 -17.38
C VAL A 23 -6.64 1.87 -17.60
N ALA A 24 -7.58 2.51 -18.30
CA ALA A 24 -7.57 3.95 -18.51
C ALA A 24 -7.53 4.73 -17.18
N THR A 25 -6.67 5.74 -17.09
CA THR A 25 -6.48 6.55 -15.87
C THR A 25 -7.80 7.17 -15.40
N GLU A 26 -8.66 7.58 -16.34
CA GLU A 26 -9.96 8.20 -16.12
C GLU A 26 -10.95 7.25 -15.42
N GLU A 27 -10.88 5.95 -15.70
CA GLU A 27 -11.73 4.95 -15.05
C GLU A 27 -11.33 4.77 -13.58
N ILE A 28 -10.02 4.75 -13.29
CA ILE A 28 -9.49 4.74 -11.93
C ILE A 28 -9.88 6.03 -11.20
N GLU A 29 -9.71 7.20 -11.84
CA GLU A 29 -10.09 8.50 -11.28
C GLU A 29 -11.58 8.53 -10.90
N LYS A 30 -12.45 8.10 -11.80
CA LYS A 30 -13.90 8.06 -11.60
C LYS A 30 -14.28 7.14 -10.44
N LEU A 31 -13.65 5.97 -10.35
CA LEU A 31 -13.88 5.00 -9.28
C LEU A 31 -13.48 5.56 -7.91
N ILE A 32 -12.33 6.21 -7.81
CA ILE A 32 -11.81 6.75 -6.54
C ILE A 32 -12.26 8.19 -6.26
N LYS A 33 -13.13 8.77 -7.10
CA LYS A 33 -13.56 10.18 -7.05
C LYS A 33 -14.00 10.63 -5.67
N THR A 34 -14.70 9.76 -4.95
CA THR A 34 -15.30 10.10 -3.66
C THR A 34 -14.28 10.19 -2.51
N LEU A 35 -13.04 9.75 -2.74
CA LEU A 35 -11.97 9.71 -1.74
C LEU A 35 -11.02 10.94 -1.80
N GLY A 36 -11.25 11.91 -2.71
CA GLY A 36 -10.44 13.13 -2.89
C GLY A 36 -9.13 12.93 -3.66
N LEU A 37 -8.45 14.00 -4.12
CA LEU A 37 -7.15 13.90 -4.84
C LEU A 37 -7.11 12.86 -5.98
N GLN A 38 -8.25 12.55 -6.58
CA GLN A 38 -8.45 11.38 -7.43
C GLN A 38 -7.56 11.39 -8.67
N ARG A 39 -7.41 12.56 -9.31
CA ARG A 39 -6.52 12.75 -10.47
C ARG A 39 -5.09 12.33 -10.15
N LYS A 40 -4.56 12.88 -9.06
CA LYS A 40 -3.19 12.60 -8.61
C LYS A 40 -3.04 11.13 -8.24
N ARG A 41 -3.99 10.56 -7.50
CA ARG A 41 -3.89 9.18 -7.03
C ARG A 41 -4.07 8.14 -8.14
N ALA A 42 -4.88 8.42 -9.17
CA ALA A 42 -5.01 7.53 -10.33
C ALA A 42 -3.67 7.41 -11.07
N VAL A 43 -3.02 8.53 -11.39
CA VAL A 43 -1.69 8.55 -12.02
C VAL A 43 -0.64 7.88 -11.13
N MET A 44 -0.64 8.18 -9.83
CA MET A 44 0.29 7.56 -8.89
C MET A 44 0.12 6.03 -8.83
N LEU A 45 -1.12 5.53 -8.86
CA LEU A 45 -1.41 4.09 -8.79
C LEU A 45 -0.91 3.35 -10.02
N GLN A 46 -1.11 3.91 -11.22
CA GLN A 46 -0.61 3.32 -12.46
C GLN A 46 0.92 3.31 -12.48
N ARG A 47 1.56 4.44 -12.15
CA ARG A 47 3.01 4.55 -12.09
C ARG A 47 3.62 3.59 -11.07
N PHE A 48 3.04 3.52 -9.87
CA PHE A 48 3.42 2.54 -8.86
C PHE A 48 3.35 1.11 -9.41
N SER A 49 2.25 0.77 -10.09
CA SER A 49 2.03 -0.57 -10.63
C SER A 49 3.02 -0.93 -11.74
N GLN A 50 3.40 0.04 -12.57
CA GLN A 50 4.44 -0.12 -13.57
C GLN A 50 5.81 -0.37 -12.91
N GLU A 51 6.25 0.52 -12.02
CA GLU A 51 7.54 0.39 -11.31
C GLU A 51 7.60 -0.89 -10.47
N TYR A 52 6.47 -1.35 -9.91
CA TYR A 52 6.38 -2.59 -9.15
C TYR A 52 6.68 -3.85 -9.99
N LEU A 53 6.34 -3.83 -11.28
CA LEU A 53 6.58 -4.93 -12.21
C LEU A 53 8.01 -4.94 -12.79
N GLU A 54 8.73 -3.83 -12.65
CA GLU A 54 10.13 -3.75 -13.09
C GLU A 54 11.05 -4.49 -12.11
N GLU A 55 12.15 -5.05 -12.61
CA GLU A 55 13.12 -5.80 -11.79
C GLU A 55 14.14 -4.90 -11.07
N GLY A 56 14.03 -3.57 -11.21
CA GLY A 56 15.04 -2.61 -10.78
C GLY A 56 15.01 -2.18 -9.31
N TRP A 57 14.00 -2.60 -8.55
CA TRP A 57 13.83 -2.17 -7.17
C TRP A 57 14.17 -3.29 -6.17
N SER A 58 14.75 -2.89 -5.04
CA SER A 58 15.10 -3.77 -3.91
C SER A 58 14.36 -3.39 -2.63
N HIS A 59 13.92 -2.13 -2.54
CA HIS A 59 13.20 -1.60 -1.39
C HIS A 59 11.92 -0.92 -1.88
N VAL A 60 10.78 -1.22 -1.24
CA VAL A 60 9.48 -0.65 -1.66
C VAL A 60 9.45 0.87 -1.59
N THR A 61 10.32 1.51 -0.80
CA THR A 61 10.48 2.98 -0.74
C THR A 61 11.00 3.59 -2.04
N GLN A 62 11.54 2.79 -2.96
CA GLN A 62 11.95 3.22 -4.28
C GLN A 62 10.75 3.40 -5.22
N LEU A 63 9.61 2.76 -4.91
CA LEU A 63 8.41 2.79 -5.73
C LEU A 63 7.62 4.08 -5.50
N HIS A 64 7.11 4.65 -6.58
CA HIS A 64 6.35 5.89 -6.55
C HIS A 64 5.13 5.79 -5.63
N GLY A 65 4.96 6.79 -4.76
CA GLY A 65 3.84 6.84 -3.82
C GLY A 65 4.00 6.01 -2.55
N VAL A 66 5.10 5.25 -2.39
CA VAL A 66 5.40 4.52 -1.16
C VAL A 66 6.16 5.42 -0.18
N GLY A 67 5.44 5.92 0.82
CA GLY A 67 6.03 6.62 1.97
C GLY A 67 6.35 5.70 3.16
N LYS A 68 6.85 6.29 4.25
CA LYS A 68 7.22 5.55 5.49
C LYS A 68 6.13 4.61 5.97
N TYR A 69 4.87 5.07 5.99
CA TYR A 69 3.74 4.23 6.42
C TYR A 69 3.63 2.92 5.63
N ALA A 70 3.64 3.00 4.31
CA ALA A 70 3.53 1.82 3.45
C ALA A 70 4.76 0.93 3.54
N ALA A 71 5.96 1.51 3.66
CA ALA A 71 7.19 0.77 3.86
C ALA A 71 7.22 -0.01 5.20
N ASP A 72 6.81 0.63 6.30
CA ASP A 72 6.69 -0.03 7.60
C ASP A 72 5.64 -1.16 7.54
N ALA A 73 4.48 -0.90 6.90
CA ALA A 73 3.44 -1.90 6.73
C ALA A 73 3.93 -3.10 5.91
N TYR A 74 4.67 -2.88 4.84
CA TYR A 74 5.28 -3.94 4.03
C TYR A 74 6.31 -4.75 4.84
N ALA A 75 7.15 -4.08 5.64
CA ALA A 75 8.10 -4.76 6.52
C ALA A 75 7.38 -5.68 7.52
N ILE A 76 6.33 -5.18 8.16
CA ILE A 76 5.54 -5.91 9.17
C ILE A 76 4.77 -7.08 8.54
N PHE A 77 3.97 -6.81 7.50
CA PHE A 77 2.97 -7.78 7.02
C PHE A 77 3.42 -8.63 5.84
N CYS A 78 4.30 -8.13 4.97
CA CYS A 78 4.71 -8.86 3.77
C CYS A 78 6.03 -9.60 3.95
N THR A 79 6.99 -9.02 4.69
CA THR A 79 8.33 -9.63 4.87
C THR A 79 8.57 -10.25 6.25
N GLY A 80 7.69 -9.98 7.22
CA GLY A 80 7.86 -10.43 8.61
C GLY A 80 9.00 -9.75 9.38
N LYS A 81 9.66 -8.74 8.81
CA LYS A 81 10.76 -7.97 9.43
C LYS A 81 10.24 -6.84 10.32
N TRP A 82 9.21 -7.12 11.11
CA TRP A 82 8.53 -6.14 11.98
C TRP A 82 9.48 -5.58 13.07
N ASP A 83 10.48 -6.34 13.47
CA ASP A 83 11.53 -6.01 14.44
C ASP A 83 12.56 -5.00 13.89
N ARG A 84 12.60 -4.81 12.57
CA ARG A 84 13.52 -3.87 11.89
C ARG A 84 12.92 -2.50 11.65
N VAL A 85 11.68 -2.27 12.08
CA VAL A 85 10.97 -1.00 11.87
C VAL A 85 10.41 -0.47 13.17
N ARG A 86 10.22 0.85 13.22
CA ARG A 86 9.46 1.53 14.27
C ARG A 86 8.41 2.42 13.59
N PRO A 87 7.14 1.99 13.54
CA PRO A 87 6.10 2.77 12.90
C PRO A 87 5.84 4.08 13.65
N THR A 88 5.23 5.03 12.92
CA THR A 88 4.74 6.30 13.50
C THR A 88 3.23 6.45 13.31
N ASP A 89 2.62 5.60 12.48
CA ASP A 89 1.18 5.60 12.26
C ASP A 89 0.45 5.02 13.48
N HIS A 90 -0.66 5.64 13.86
CA HIS A 90 -1.40 5.28 15.07
C HIS A 90 -1.91 3.84 15.07
N MET A 91 -2.41 3.35 13.94
CA MET A 91 -2.95 1.99 13.85
C MET A 91 -1.85 0.96 13.68
N LEU A 92 -0.81 1.30 12.92
CA LEU A 92 0.36 0.46 12.75
C LEU A 92 1.12 0.27 14.07
N ASN A 93 1.22 1.32 14.90
CA ASN A 93 1.78 1.27 16.25
C ASN A 93 1.05 0.26 17.14
N LYS A 94 -0.30 0.26 17.14
CA LYS A 94 -1.07 -0.71 17.94
C LYS A 94 -0.72 -2.15 17.61
N TYR A 95 -0.58 -2.48 16.32
CA TYR A 95 -0.21 -3.84 15.92
C TYR A 95 1.25 -4.17 16.23
N TRP A 96 2.15 -3.21 16.03
CA TRP A 96 3.57 -3.37 16.36
C TRP A 96 3.79 -3.55 17.87
N ASP A 97 3.10 -2.79 18.73
CA ASP A 97 3.12 -2.94 20.19
C ASP A 97 2.62 -4.33 20.62
N PHE A 98 1.56 -4.84 19.97
CA PHE A 98 1.08 -6.20 20.17
C PHE A 98 2.16 -7.25 19.86
N LEU A 99 2.86 -7.12 18.73
CA LEU A 99 3.97 -8.01 18.38
C LEU A 99 5.11 -7.94 19.40
N CYS A 100 5.51 -6.73 19.80
CA CYS A 100 6.54 -6.51 20.82
C CYS A 100 6.19 -7.18 22.15
N ASN A 101 4.94 -7.09 22.59
CA ASN A 101 4.50 -7.71 23.84
C ASN A 101 4.43 -9.23 23.74
N THR A 102 4.01 -9.77 22.60
CA THR A 102 3.90 -11.23 22.39
C THR A 102 5.28 -11.90 22.36
N ASN A 103 6.29 -11.24 21.78
CA ASN A 103 7.66 -11.76 21.76
C ASN A 103 8.31 -11.78 23.15
N LYS A 104 7.99 -10.81 24.01
CA LYS A 104 8.46 -10.80 25.40
C LYS A 104 7.88 -11.95 26.25
N SER A 105 6.67 -12.41 25.93
CA SER A 105 6.02 -13.53 26.64
C SER A 105 6.47 -14.91 26.14
N SER A 106 7.24 -14.95 25.05
CA SER A 106 7.76 -16.19 24.44
C SER A 106 9.25 -16.42 24.76
N GLN A 107 9.82 -15.57 25.62
CA GLN A 107 11.16 -15.69 26.22
C GLN A 107 11.01 -15.87 27.73
#